data_AF-A0A1S3QRH3-F1
#
_entry.id   AF-A0A1S3QRH3-F1
#
_cell.length_a   1.000
_cell.length_b   1.000
_cell.length_c   1.000
_cell.angle_alpha   90.00
_cell.angle_beta   90.00
_cell.angle_gamma   90.00
#
_symmetry.space_group_name_H-M   'P 1'
#
loop_
_entity.id
_entity.type
_entity.pdbx_description
1 polymer ?
#
loop_
_entity_poly.entity_id
_entity_poly.type
_entity_poly.pdbx_seq_one_letter_code
_entity_poly.pdbx_strand_id
1 'polypeptide(L)'
;MSFTTAVHLLALVAICDQVKSQRINFYNVKPPVEATPFPKSFKCFTCERAADNYTCNRWAEDKWCPPNSQFCMTVHHFTSHGKTKFVTKKCAAREECHTSGCRHHRDTGHTVSSYT
;
A
#
# COMPACT_ATOMS: atom_id res chain seq x y z
N MET A 1 -48.17 -3.69 11.11
CA MET A 1 -47.24 -2.56 10.93
C MET A 1 -48.06 -1.28 10.88
N SER A 2 -47.85 -0.35 11.81
CA SER A 2 -48.66 0.86 11.90
C SER A 2 -48.39 1.78 10.70
N PHE A 3 -49.41 2.49 10.22
CA PHE A 3 -49.30 3.46 9.14
C PHE A 3 -48.15 4.46 9.38
N THR A 4 -47.95 4.85 10.65
CA THR A 4 -46.84 5.72 11.08
C THR A 4 -45.45 5.11 10.83
N THR A 5 -45.27 3.80 11.06
CA THR A 5 -43.98 3.13 10.82
C THR A 5 -43.63 3.07 9.34
N ALA A 6 -44.62 2.87 8.47
CA ALA A 6 -44.42 2.86 7.02
C ALA A 6 -44.02 4.25 6.50
N VAL A 7 -44.65 5.31 7.01
CA VAL A 7 -44.33 6.70 6.65
C VAL A 7 -42.91 7.08 7.06
N HIS A 8 -42.45 6.70 8.26
CA HIS A 8 -41.08 6.97 8.70
C HIS A 8 -40.03 6.22 7.87
N LEU A 9 -40.29 4.95 7.52
CA LEU A 9 -39.41 4.16 6.65
C LEU A 9 -39.28 4.78 5.25
N LEU A 10 -40.41 5.18 4.65
CA LEU A 10 -40.42 5.83 3.34
C LEU A 10 -39.69 7.18 3.36
N ALA A 11 -39.86 7.95 4.43
CA ALA A 11 -39.15 9.21 4.61
C ALA A 11 -37.63 9.01 4.71
N LEU A 12 -37.16 8.00 5.46
CA LEU A 12 -35.73 7.69 5.58
C LEU A 12 -35.11 7.25 4.25
N VAL A 13 -35.80 6.40 3.48
CA VAL A 13 -35.35 5.99 2.15
C VAL A 13 -35.24 7.19 1.20
N ALA A 14 -36.26 8.05 1.20
CA ALA A 14 -36.27 9.26 0.39
C ALA A 14 -35.14 10.24 0.74
N ILE A 15 -34.74 10.33 2.02
CA ILE A 15 -33.63 11.19 2.46
C ILE A 15 -32.27 10.60 2.01
N CYS A 16 -32.10 9.27 2.07
CA CYS A 16 -30.88 8.61 1.60
C CYS A 16 -30.64 8.81 0.09
N ASP A 17 -31.70 8.80 -0.73
CA ASP A 17 -31.62 8.98 -2.18
C ASP A 17 -31.26 10.42 -2.60
N GLN A 18 -31.37 11.40 -1.69
CA GLN A 18 -30.98 12.79 -1.96
C GLN A 18 -29.48 13.06 -1.77
N VAL A 19 -28.69 12.07 -1.32
CA VAL A 19 -27.23 12.20 -1.24
C VAL A 19 -26.63 12.10 -2.64
N LYS A 20 -26.73 13.20 -3.40
CA LYS A 20 -26.04 13.34 -4.69
C LYS A 20 -24.56 13.53 -4.43
N SER A 21 -23.75 12.51 -4.75
CA SER A 21 -22.31 12.68 -4.87
C SER A 21 -22.03 13.66 -6.01
N GLN A 22 -21.66 14.89 -5.69
CA GLN A 22 -21.20 15.84 -6.70
C GLN A 22 -19.94 15.27 -7.35
N ARG A 23 -19.91 15.23 -8.69
CA ARG A 23 -18.69 14.85 -9.43
C ARG A 23 -17.57 15.82 -9.05
N ILE A 24 -16.66 15.37 -8.19
CA ILE A 24 -15.46 16.11 -7.85
C ILE A 24 -14.69 16.33 -9.16
N ASN A 25 -14.51 17.60 -9.55
CA ASN A 25 -13.77 17.94 -10.76
C ASN A 25 -12.26 17.88 -10.48
N PHE A 26 -11.66 16.71 -10.70
CA PHE A 26 -10.22 16.50 -10.54
C PHE A 26 -9.37 17.17 -11.63
N TYR A 27 -9.95 17.65 -12.73
CA TYR A 27 -9.19 18.18 -13.87
C TYR A 27 -8.54 19.55 -13.59
N ASN A 28 -9.09 20.32 -12.65
CA ASN A 28 -8.56 21.64 -12.26
C ASN A 28 -7.86 21.63 -10.90
N VAL A 29 -7.67 20.46 -10.30
CA VAL A 29 -6.89 20.32 -9.06
C VAL A 29 -5.43 20.30 -9.45
N LYS A 30 -4.80 21.48 -9.48
CA LYS A 30 -3.34 21.57 -9.54
C LYS A 30 -2.81 21.22 -8.14
N PRO A 31 -1.97 20.19 -7.98
CA PRO A 31 -1.28 19.97 -6.73
C PRO A 31 -0.54 21.25 -6.31
N PRO A 32 -0.42 21.56 -5.02
CA PRO A 32 0.46 22.63 -4.55
C PRO A 32 1.83 22.52 -5.21
N VAL A 33 2.48 23.65 -5.52
CA VAL A 33 3.80 23.69 -6.18
C VAL A 33 4.87 22.93 -5.37
N GLU A 34 4.64 22.74 -4.08
CA GLU A 34 5.38 21.84 -3.18
C GLU A 34 4.70 20.46 -3.06
N ALA A 35 4.37 19.81 -4.18
CA ALA A 35 3.76 18.47 -4.18
C ALA A 35 4.67 17.40 -3.53
N THR A 36 5.95 17.72 -3.35
CA THR A 36 7.03 16.86 -2.87
C THR A 36 7.81 17.56 -1.75
N PRO A 37 8.16 16.88 -0.65
CA PRO A 37 8.87 17.50 0.46
C PRO A 37 10.31 17.92 0.12
N PHE A 38 10.93 17.33 -0.90
CA PHE A 38 12.27 17.70 -1.38
C PHE A 38 12.48 17.25 -2.84
N PRO A 39 13.44 17.84 -3.58
CA PRO A 39 13.72 17.45 -4.96
C PRO A 39 14.04 15.96 -5.09
N LYS A 40 13.45 15.30 -6.10
CA LYS A 40 13.60 13.85 -6.35
C LYS A 40 13.07 12.94 -5.24
N SER A 41 12.22 13.45 -4.34
CA SER A 41 11.50 12.58 -3.40
C SER A 41 10.62 11.59 -4.15
N PHE A 42 10.55 10.36 -3.65
CA PHE A 42 9.73 9.29 -4.19
C PHE A 42 9.05 8.54 -3.04
N LYS A 43 8.13 7.65 -3.39
CA LYS A 43 7.42 6.80 -2.42
C LYS A 43 7.67 5.33 -2.76
N CYS A 44 7.68 4.51 -1.72
CA CYS A 44 7.70 3.05 -1.82
C CYS A 44 6.56 2.50 -0.98
N PHE A 45 6.08 1.30 -1.31
CA PHE A 45 5.35 0.52 -0.32
C PHE A 45 6.30 0.17 0.83
N THR A 46 5.91 0.46 2.06
CA THR A 46 6.70 0.15 3.26
C THR A 46 5.89 -0.74 4.19
N CYS A 47 6.42 -1.91 4.54
CA CYS A 47 5.79 -2.85 5.46
C CYS A 47 6.85 -3.74 6.09
N GLU A 48 6.61 -4.20 7.31
CA GLU A 48 7.48 -5.14 8.00
C GLU A 48 6.76 -6.47 8.18
N ARG A 49 7.34 -7.54 7.60
CA ARG A 49 6.87 -8.92 7.73
C ARG A 49 5.35 -9.09 7.46
N ALA A 50 4.83 -8.41 6.45
CA ALA A 50 3.44 -8.57 6.01
C ALA A 50 3.19 -10.01 5.54
N ALA A 51 1.99 -10.53 5.78
CA ALA A 51 1.63 -11.91 5.43
C ALA A 51 1.86 -12.24 3.94
N ASP A 52 1.61 -11.27 3.07
CA ASP A 52 1.83 -11.37 1.64
C ASP A 52 2.04 -9.99 0.98
N ASN A 53 2.32 -10.02 -0.31
CA ASN A 53 2.54 -8.82 -1.12
C ASN A 53 1.29 -7.95 -1.25
N TYR A 54 0.09 -8.56 -1.29
CA TYR A 54 -1.17 -7.82 -1.43
C TYR A 54 -1.45 -7.02 -0.16
N THR A 55 -1.35 -7.67 1.00
CA THR A 55 -1.54 -7.09 2.32
C THR A 55 -0.56 -5.94 2.55
N CYS A 56 0.72 -6.12 2.17
CA CYS A 56 1.71 -5.04 2.21
C CYS A 56 1.28 -3.83 1.37
N ASN A 57 0.94 -4.04 0.09
CA ASN A 57 0.57 -2.94 -0.80
C ASN A 57 -0.73 -2.25 -0.38
N ARG A 58 -1.69 -3.01 0.18
CA ARG A 58 -3.01 -2.52 0.57
C ARG A 58 -2.95 -1.59 1.78
N TRP A 59 -2.06 -1.85 2.72
CA TRP A 59 -2.00 -1.17 4.02
C TRP A 59 -0.75 -0.32 4.22
N ALA A 60 0.17 -0.30 3.24
CA ALA A 60 1.30 0.61 3.27
C ALA A 60 0.82 2.07 3.31
N GLU A 61 1.45 2.84 4.19
CA GLU A 61 1.18 4.27 4.32
C GLU A 61 1.60 5.03 3.07
N ASP A 62 0.81 6.02 2.67
CA ASP A 62 1.13 6.91 1.54
C ASP A 62 2.10 8.03 1.95
N LYS A 63 3.32 7.64 2.35
CA LYS A 63 4.37 8.56 2.83
C LYS A 63 5.58 8.62 1.91
N TRP A 64 6.29 9.74 1.96
CA TRP A 64 7.54 9.95 1.23
C TRP A 64 8.68 9.17 1.88
N CYS A 65 9.60 8.66 1.04
CA CYS A 65 10.85 8.09 1.52
C CYS A 65 11.74 9.16 2.17
N PRO A 66 12.60 8.79 3.13
CA PRO A 66 13.56 9.73 3.71
C PRO A 66 14.62 10.17 2.69
N PRO A 67 15.25 11.35 2.85
CA PRO A 67 16.18 11.92 1.86
C PRO A 67 17.38 11.03 1.48
N ASN A 68 17.80 10.13 2.36
CA ASN A 68 18.96 9.27 2.15
C ASN A 68 18.64 7.97 1.40
N SER A 69 17.39 7.75 0.97
CA SER A 69 17.00 6.60 0.17
C SER A 69 17.09 6.90 -1.33
N GLN A 70 17.39 5.87 -2.13
CA GLN A 70 17.37 5.96 -3.60
C GLN A 70 16.61 4.81 -4.27
N PHE A 71 16.20 3.79 -3.51
CA PHE A 71 15.59 2.57 -4.03
C PHE A 71 14.40 2.10 -3.18
N CYS A 72 13.55 1.26 -3.79
CA CYS A 72 12.48 0.55 -3.10
C CYS A 72 12.87 -0.93 -2.92
N MET A 73 13.47 -1.28 -1.79
CA MET A 73 13.86 -2.66 -1.54
C MET A 73 12.67 -3.50 -1.12
N THR A 74 12.52 -4.68 -1.72
CA THR A 74 11.60 -5.73 -1.29
C THR A 74 12.37 -7.00 -0.95
N VAL A 75 12.10 -7.55 0.23
CA VAL A 75 12.58 -8.86 0.67
C VAL A 75 11.39 -9.78 0.86
N HIS A 76 11.33 -10.83 0.04
CA HIS A 76 10.25 -11.81 0.02
C HIS A 76 10.76 -13.15 0.53
N HIS A 77 10.24 -13.58 1.68
CA HIS A 77 10.52 -14.89 2.23
C HIS A 77 9.46 -15.89 1.79
N PHE A 78 9.92 -17.03 1.27
CA PHE A 78 9.08 -18.13 0.85
C PHE A 78 9.38 -19.38 1.70
N THR A 79 8.34 -20.17 1.89
CA THR A 79 8.42 -21.56 2.32
C THR A 79 9.14 -22.43 1.27
N SER A 80 9.47 -23.67 1.63
CA SER A 80 10.04 -24.66 0.70
C SER A 80 9.17 -24.98 -0.50
N HIS A 81 7.85 -24.79 -0.37
CA HIS A 81 6.89 -25.02 -1.45
C HIS A 81 6.58 -23.75 -2.25
N GLY A 82 7.36 -22.68 -2.10
CA GLY A 82 7.16 -21.42 -2.83
C GLY A 82 5.99 -20.57 -2.34
N LYS A 83 5.31 -20.94 -1.24
CA LYS A 83 4.30 -20.08 -0.61
C LYS A 83 4.98 -18.94 0.16
N THR A 84 4.41 -17.74 0.11
CA THR A 84 4.88 -16.61 0.91
C THR A 84 4.84 -16.94 2.39
N LYS A 85 5.94 -16.67 3.10
CA LYS A 85 6.03 -16.68 4.56
C LYS A 85 5.78 -15.29 5.11
N PHE A 86 6.43 -14.29 4.53
CA PHE A 86 6.17 -12.86 4.73
C PHE A 86 6.92 -12.02 3.69
N VAL A 87 6.55 -10.75 3.58
CA VAL A 87 7.17 -9.73 2.74
C VAL A 87 7.55 -8.53 3.59
N THR A 88 8.76 -8.02 3.39
CA THR A 88 9.19 -6.73 3.94
C THR A 88 9.52 -5.81 2.77
N LYS A 89 9.00 -4.59 2.78
CA LYS A 89 9.33 -3.55 1.80
C LYS A 89 9.77 -2.29 2.53
N LYS A 90 10.78 -1.61 2.00
CA LYS A 90 11.29 -0.38 2.59
C LYS A 90 11.90 0.54 1.54
N CYS A 91 11.92 1.84 1.84
CA CYS A 91 12.85 2.76 1.22
C CYS A 91 14.28 2.35 1.64
N ALA A 92 15.20 2.29 0.69
CA ALA A 92 16.53 1.79 0.93
C ALA A 92 17.59 2.69 0.28
N ALA A 93 18.73 2.77 0.94
CA ALA A 93 19.92 3.37 0.38
C ALA A 93 20.69 2.35 -0.49
N ARG A 94 21.63 2.83 -1.31
CA ARG A 94 22.38 1.99 -2.26
C ARG A 94 23.07 0.79 -1.58
N GLU A 95 23.65 1.04 -0.41
CA GLU A 95 24.41 0.07 0.37
C GLU A 95 23.56 -1.13 0.83
N GLU A 96 22.27 -0.91 1.04
CA GLU A 96 21.33 -1.96 1.46
C GLU A 96 20.89 -2.85 0.28
N CYS A 97 21.13 -2.40 -0.94
CA CYS A 97 20.63 -3.00 -2.18
C CYS A 97 21.72 -3.73 -2.98
N HIS A 98 22.93 -3.89 -2.45
CA HIS A 98 24.03 -4.54 -3.16
C HIS A 98 23.79 -6.03 -3.45
N THR A 99 22.92 -6.68 -2.69
CA THR A 99 22.68 -8.13 -2.80
C THR A 99 21.25 -8.42 -3.25
N SER A 100 20.94 -8.00 -4.47
CA SER A 100 19.71 -8.39 -5.17
C SER A 100 19.85 -9.80 -5.74
N GLY A 101 18.80 -10.60 -5.64
CA GLY A 101 18.76 -11.98 -6.12
C GLY A 101 17.93 -12.91 -5.25
N CYS A 102 17.85 -14.16 -5.67
CA CYS A 102 17.15 -15.22 -4.94
C CYS A 102 18.16 -16.16 -4.29
N ARG A 103 18.05 -16.34 -2.97
CA ARG A 103 18.87 -17.26 -2.19
C ARG A 103 18.01 -18.39 -1.62
N HIS A 104 18.37 -19.62 -1.97
CA HIS A 104 17.77 -20.81 -1.39
C HIS A 104 18.60 -21.29 -0.18
N HIS A 105 17.97 -21.38 0.98
CA HIS A 105 18.59 -21.90 2.20
C HIS A 105 18.32 -23.41 2.30
N ARG A 106 19.27 -24.21 1.81
CA ARG A 106 19.15 -25.68 1.73
C ARG A 106 18.82 -26.33 3.08
N ASP A 107 19.36 -25.80 4.18
CA ASP A 107 19.18 -26.36 5.52
C ASP A 107 17.77 -26.21 6.08
N THR A 108 17.03 -25.17 5.66
CA THR A 108 15.66 -24.88 6.14
C THR A 108 14.61 -25.07 5.05
N GLY A 109 15.03 -25.31 3.81
CA GLY A 109 14.19 -25.30 2.61
C GLY A 109 13.62 -23.93 2.26
N HIS A 110 13.90 -22.86 3.01
CA HIS A 110 13.32 -21.54 2.73
C HIS A 110 14.04 -20.81 1.59
N THR A 111 13.30 -19.96 0.87
CA THR A 111 13.86 -19.10 -0.18
C THR A 111 13.67 -17.65 0.19
N VAL A 112 14.69 -16.82 -0.04
CA VAL A 112 14.64 -15.38 0.17
C VAL A 112 14.93 -14.70 -1.16
N SER A 113 14.02 -13.86 -1.64
CA SER A 113 14.25 -13.02 -2.82
C SER A 113 14.40 -11.57 -2.38
N SER A 114 15.44 -10.90 -2.84
CA SER A 114 15.72 -9.48 -2.59
C SER A 114 15.79 -8.75 -3.93
N TYR A 115 15.04 -7.66 -4.08
CA TYR A 115 15.04 -6.84 -5.30
C TYR A 115 14.76 -5.37 -5.00
N THR A 116 15.23 -4.50 -5.88
CA THR A 116 15.08 -3.02 -5.86
C THR A 116 14.04 -2.51 -6.82
#